data_AF-A0A318LRC0-F1
#
_entry.id   AF-A0A318LRC0-F1
#
_cell.length_a   1.000
_cell.length_b   1.000
_cell.length_c   1.000
_cell.angle_alpha   90.00
_cell.angle_beta   90.00
_cell.angle_gamma   90.00
#
_symmetry.space_group_name_H-M   'P 1'
#
loop_
_entity.id
_entity.type
_entity.pdbx_description
1 polymer ?
#
loop_
_entity_poly.entity_id
_entity_poly.type
_entity_poly.pdbx_seq_one_letter_code
_entity_poly.pdbx_strand_id
1 'polypeptide(L)'
;MRNDFSLWRNIMREFSEEFLGNPEHDGSASRPINYAQDEPFRSFEQARAEGGLRLWHYGLVMEPLELGAIQLTVAVIDDEVFDRLFATLVETNDEGRVIGRGGRTDMPFTDEAIDRLDPRLSASALTLLHLAWRDRELLLRG
;
A
#
# COMPACT_ATOMS: atom_id res chain seq x y z
N MET A 1 -1.94 14.82 16.71
CA MET A 1 -1.14 13.63 17.11
C MET A 1 -1.96 12.37 17.34
N ARG A 2 -2.90 12.27 18.31
CA ARG A 2 -3.65 11.01 18.55
C ARG A 2 -4.46 10.50 17.34
N ASN A 3 -4.96 11.39 16.50
CA ASN A 3 -5.75 11.00 15.32
C ASN A 3 -4.90 10.31 14.25
N ASP A 4 -3.60 10.59 14.17
CA ASP A 4 -2.75 10.11 13.07
C ASP A 4 -1.70 9.09 13.52
N PHE A 5 -1.60 8.84 14.84
CA PHE A 5 -0.75 7.80 15.42
C PHE A 5 -1.39 6.41 15.29
N SER A 6 -1.55 5.97 14.05
CA SER A 6 -2.07 4.66 13.67
C SER A 6 -1.39 4.20 12.40
N LEU A 7 -0.78 3.02 12.43
CA LEU A 7 -0.14 2.41 11.25
C LEU A 7 -1.14 2.29 10.09
N TRP A 8 -2.38 1.91 10.38
CA TRP A 8 -3.43 1.82 9.36
C TRP A 8 -3.74 3.17 8.73
N ARG A 9 -3.87 4.22 9.55
CA ARG A 9 -4.16 5.57 9.04
C ARG A 9 -3.01 6.15 8.23
N ASN A 10 -1.78 5.79 8.57
CA ASN A 10 -0.63 6.10 7.72
C ASN A 10 -0.73 5.38 6.37
N ILE A 11 -0.94 4.06 6.35
CA ILE A 11 -1.11 3.29 5.10
C ILE A 11 -2.25 3.84 4.23
N MET A 12 -3.38 4.25 4.82
CA MET A 12 -4.46 4.86 4.03
C MET A 12 -4.07 6.18 3.37
N ARG A 13 -3.21 6.99 4.02
CA ARG A 13 -2.70 8.23 3.42
C ARG A 13 -1.74 7.91 2.28
N GLU A 14 -0.83 6.96 2.46
CA GLU A 14 0.04 6.48 1.37
C GLU A 14 -0.80 6.01 0.17
N PHE A 15 -1.88 5.24 0.39
CA PHE A 15 -2.76 4.83 -0.71
C PHE A 15 -3.49 6.00 -1.37
N SER A 16 -3.90 7.00 -0.59
CA SER A 16 -4.56 8.20 -1.10
C SER A 16 -3.61 9.05 -1.95
N GLU A 17 -2.37 9.20 -1.51
CA GLU A 17 -1.36 10.04 -2.14
C GLU A 17 -0.76 9.31 -3.36
N GLU A 18 -0.22 8.11 -3.14
CA GLU A 18 0.53 7.38 -4.16
C GLU A 18 -0.35 6.83 -5.28
N PHE A 19 -1.50 6.23 -4.94
CA PHE A 19 -2.34 5.57 -5.94
C PHE A 19 -3.43 6.47 -6.49
N LEU A 20 -3.95 7.42 -5.70
CA LEU A 20 -5.07 8.28 -6.12
C LEU A 20 -4.65 9.72 -6.42
N GLY A 21 -3.39 10.09 -6.19
CA GLY A 21 -2.86 11.42 -6.50
C GLY A 21 -3.49 12.54 -5.68
N ASN A 22 -4.06 12.22 -4.52
CA ASN A 22 -4.54 13.25 -3.61
C ASN A 22 -3.35 14.00 -2.99
N PRO A 23 -3.52 15.29 -2.63
CA PRO A 23 -2.44 16.06 -2.02
C PRO A 23 -1.94 15.44 -0.72
N GLU A 24 -0.64 15.59 -0.45
CA GLU A 24 -0.03 15.18 0.81
C GLU A 24 -0.81 15.71 2.01
N HIS A 25 -1.06 14.82 2.95
CA HIS A 25 -1.72 15.13 4.20
C HIS A 25 -0.70 15.42 5.30
N ASP A 26 0.14 16.44 5.08
CA ASP A 26 1.23 16.90 5.95
C ASP A 26 0.77 17.59 7.26
N GLY A 27 -0.54 17.74 7.45
CA GLY A 27 -1.13 18.44 8.60
C GLY A 27 -1.16 19.96 8.49
N SER A 28 -0.79 20.54 7.33
CA SER A 28 -0.95 21.97 7.02
C SER A 28 -2.41 22.35 6.71
N ALA A 29 -3.25 21.37 6.41
CA ALA A 29 -4.67 21.56 6.16
C ALA A 29 -5.40 22.11 7.40
N SER A 30 -6.31 23.06 7.17
CA SER A 30 -7.01 23.81 8.22
C SER A 30 -7.97 22.96 9.08
N ARG A 31 -8.26 21.72 8.66
CA ARG A 31 -9.01 20.74 9.46
C ARG A 31 -8.30 19.38 9.50
N PRO A 32 -8.38 18.67 10.63
CA PRO A 32 -7.95 17.27 10.71
C PRO A 32 -8.74 16.36 9.76
N ILE A 33 -8.10 15.29 9.28
CA ILE A 33 -8.76 14.24 8.50
C ILE A 33 -9.80 13.52 9.37
N ASN A 34 -11.01 13.40 8.85
CA ASN A 34 -12.05 12.57 9.40
C ASN A 34 -12.10 11.24 8.65
N TYR A 35 -11.27 10.28 9.08
CA TYR A 35 -11.14 8.95 8.45
C TYR A 35 -12.47 8.18 8.34
N ALA A 36 -13.50 8.52 9.12
CA ALA A 36 -14.80 7.87 9.07
C ALA A 36 -15.76 8.48 8.03
N GLN A 37 -15.46 9.67 7.47
CA GLN A 37 -16.39 10.42 6.62
C GLN A 37 -15.75 10.96 5.34
N ASP A 38 -14.46 11.31 5.38
CA ASP A 38 -13.73 11.80 4.22
C ASP A 38 -13.37 10.63 3.29
N GLU A 39 -13.57 10.82 1.98
CA GLU A 39 -13.01 9.92 0.97
C GLU A 39 -11.55 10.28 0.68
N PRO A 40 -10.68 9.29 0.35
CA PRO A 40 -10.98 7.86 0.16
C PRO A 40 -11.00 7.03 1.47
N PHE A 41 -10.70 7.64 2.62
CA PHE A 41 -10.51 6.96 3.90
C PHE A 41 -11.72 6.15 4.36
N ARG A 42 -12.92 6.71 4.22
CA ARG A 42 -14.17 6.03 4.56
C ARG A 42 -14.32 4.72 3.77
N SER A 43 -14.01 4.74 2.47
CA SER A 43 -14.06 3.55 1.62
C SER A 43 -13.03 2.50 2.01
N PHE A 44 -11.81 2.92 2.40
CA PHE A 44 -10.80 1.99 2.92
C PHE A 44 -11.23 1.33 4.24
N GLU A 45 -11.78 2.10 5.19
CA GLU A 45 -12.29 1.55 6.45
C GLU A 45 -13.42 0.55 6.21
N GLN A 46 -14.34 0.87 5.29
CA GLN A 46 -15.43 -0.03 4.92
C GLN A 46 -14.90 -1.33 4.29
N ALA A 47 -14.01 -1.23 3.30
CA ALA A 47 -13.42 -2.40 2.65
C ALA A 47 -12.69 -3.31 3.64
N ARG A 48 -11.98 -2.71 4.60
CA ARG A 48 -11.31 -3.46 5.68
C ARG A 48 -12.31 -4.14 6.61
N ALA A 49 -13.37 -3.44 7.02
CA ALA A 49 -14.39 -3.99 7.91
C ALA A 49 -15.20 -5.13 7.28
N GLU A 50 -15.41 -5.08 5.97
CA GLU A 50 -16.08 -6.11 5.17
C GLU A 50 -15.16 -7.30 4.83
N GLY A 51 -13.86 -7.19 5.15
CA GLY A 51 -12.87 -8.23 4.90
C GLY A 51 -12.27 -8.22 3.49
N GLY A 52 -12.72 -7.33 2.60
CA GLY A 52 -12.21 -7.21 1.22
C GLY A 52 -10.85 -6.51 1.10
N LEU A 53 -10.37 -5.89 2.18
CA LEU A 53 -9.01 -5.37 2.33
C LEU A 53 -8.41 -5.91 3.63
N ARG A 54 -7.28 -6.59 3.52
CA ARG A 54 -6.61 -7.27 4.63
C ARG A 54 -5.17 -6.82 4.74
N LEU A 55 -4.68 -6.64 5.95
CA LEU A 55 -3.34 -6.14 6.23
C LEU A 55 -2.56 -7.10 7.10
N TRP A 56 -1.32 -7.34 6.68
CA TRP A 56 -0.36 -8.20 7.36
C TRP A 56 0.88 -7.39 7.71
N HIS A 57 1.36 -7.52 8.94
CA HIS A 57 2.57 -6.86 9.40
C HIS A 57 3.67 -7.89 9.64
N TYR A 58 4.74 -7.79 8.86
CA TYR A 58 5.88 -8.71 8.87
C TYR A 58 6.99 -8.28 9.84
N GLY A 59 6.97 -7.02 10.29
CA GLY A 59 7.89 -6.51 11.29
C GLY A 59 8.52 -5.19 10.92
N LEU A 60 9.50 -4.80 11.72
CA LEU A 60 10.28 -3.57 11.54
C LEU A 60 11.71 -3.94 11.17
N VAL A 61 12.26 -3.30 10.16
CA VAL A 61 13.66 -3.43 9.75
C VAL A 61 14.36 -2.07 9.78
N MET A 62 15.69 -2.10 9.93
CA MET A 62 16.52 -0.90 9.85
C MET A 62 17.30 -0.93 8.55
N GLU A 63 17.17 0.09 7.73
CA GLU A 63 18.01 0.26 6.55
C GLU A 63 19.40 0.76 6.98
N PRO A 64 20.49 0.03 6.67
CA PRO A 64 21.82 0.39 7.17
C PRO A 64 22.37 1.67 6.54
N LEU A 65 21.90 2.05 5.35
CA LEU A 65 22.39 3.24 4.65
C LEU A 65 21.82 4.54 5.22
N GLU A 66 20.52 4.54 5.54
CA GLU A 66 19.79 5.73 5.98
C GLU A 66 19.55 5.74 7.50
N LEU A 67 19.82 4.61 8.18
CA LEU A 67 19.44 4.36 9.58
C LEU A 67 17.94 4.60 9.82
N GLY A 68 17.13 4.47 8.76
CA GLY A 68 15.68 4.59 8.78
C GLY A 68 15.02 3.30 9.24
N ALA A 69 13.97 3.43 10.05
CA ALA A 69 13.13 2.31 10.45
C ALA A 69 12.02 2.11 9.41
N ILE A 70 11.93 0.93 8.81
CA ILE A 70 10.92 0.56 7.82
C ILE A 70 9.94 -0.45 8.39
N GLN A 71 8.65 -0.14 8.30
CA GLN A 71 7.57 -1.08 8.60
C GLN A 71 7.33 -1.97 7.37
N LEU A 72 7.39 -3.28 7.53
CA LEU A 72 7.12 -4.24 6.46
C LEU A 72 5.66 -4.68 6.54
N THR A 73 4.84 -4.21 5.59
CA THR A 73 3.40 -4.49 5.56
C THR A 73 2.95 -4.99 4.19
N VAL A 74 2.03 -5.95 4.17
CA VAL A 74 1.39 -6.46 2.96
C VAL A 74 -0.11 -6.18 3.02
N ALA A 75 -0.64 -5.54 1.98
CA ALA A 75 -2.07 -5.40 1.77
C ALA A 75 -2.55 -6.43 0.73
N VAL A 76 -3.59 -7.17 1.07
CA VAL A 76 -4.31 -8.06 0.16
C VAL A 76 -5.68 -7.47 -0.06
N ILE A 77 -6.03 -7.22 -1.32
CA ILE A 77 -7.28 -6.56 -1.70
C ILE A 77 -7.97 -7.48 -2.70
N ASP A 78 -9.23 -7.79 -2.44
CA ASP A 78 -10.04 -8.60 -3.34
C ASP A 78 -10.27 -7.82 -4.66
N ASP A 79 -10.32 -8.54 -5.78
CA ASP A 79 -10.31 -7.98 -7.14
C ASP A 79 -11.32 -6.83 -7.34
N GLU A 80 -12.62 -7.10 -7.09
CA GLU A 80 -13.68 -6.10 -7.23
C GLU A 80 -13.52 -4.90 -6.26
N VAL A 81 -12.89 -5.14 -5.10
CA VAL A 81 -12.64 -4.09 -4.11
C VAL A 81 -11.47 -3.21 -4.57
N PHE A 82 -10.43 -3.80 -5.16
CA PHE A 82 -9.30 -3.07 -5.73
C PHE A 82 -9.79 -2.14 -6.85
N ASP A 83 -10.54 -2.67 -7.82
CA ASP A 83 -11.09 -1.89 -8.93
C ASP A 83 -11.95 -0.73 -8.45
N ARG A 84 -12.74 -0.93 -7.39
CA ARG A 84 -13.59 0.11 -6.80
C ARG A 84 -12.78 1.17 -6.06
N LEU A 85 -11.84 0.75 -5.20
CA LEU A 85 -11.05 1.66 -4.37
C LEU A 85 -10.08 2.50 -5.20
N PHE A 86 -9.55 1.92 -6.27
CA PHE A 86 -8.54 2.52 -7.13
C PHE A 86 -9.06 2.81 -8.54
N ALA A 87 -10.36 3.04 -8.70
CA ALA A 87 -10.98 3.35 -9.99
C ALA A 87 -10.37 4.59 -10.67
N THR A 88 -9.82 5.52 -9.88
CA THR A 88 -9.14 6.74 -10.34
C THR A 88 -7.63 6.67 -10.16
N LEU A 89 -7.04 5.46 -10.29
CA LEU A 89 -5.60 5.26 -10.21
C LEU A 89 -4.86 6.24 -11.12
N VAL A 90 -3.92 7.01 -10.57
CA VAL A 90 -3.12 7.93 -11.38
C VAL A 90 -2.07 7.16 -12.17
N GLU A 91 -1.82 7.54 -13.43
CA GLU A 91 -0.75 6.92 -14.22
C GLU A 91 0.64 7.35 -13.73
N THR A 92 0.75 8.54 -13.14
CA THR A 92 1.97 9.15 -12.59
C THR A 92 1.63 10.02 -11.38
N ASN A 93 2.50 10.02 -10.38
CA ASN A 93 2.44 10.89 -9.21
C ASN A 93 3.81 11.59 -9.01
N ASP A 94 3.97 12.34 -7.93
CA ASP A 94 5.20 13.09 -7.63
C ASP A 94 6.40 12.18 -7.32
N GLU A 95 6.17 10.90 -7.01
CA GLU A 95 7.19 9.89 -6.72
C GLU A 95 7.55 8.98 -7.92
N GLY A 96 6.74 8.99 -8.99
CA GLY A 96 7.01 8.20 -10.19
C GLY A 96 5.79 7.81 -11.03
N ARG A 97 5.87 6.62 -11.64
CA ARG A 97 4.83 6.09 -12.54
C ARG A 97 4.21 4.84 -11.94
N VAL A 98 2.89 4.81 -11.82
CA VAL A 98 2.17 3.60 -11.39
C VAL A 98 2.21 2.59 -12.52
N ILE A 99 2.64 1.36 -12.20
CA ILE A 99 2.73 0.27 -13.18
C ILE A 99 1.39 -0.48 -13.21
N GLY A 100 0.62 -0.23 -14.27
CA GLY A 100 -0.76 -0.71 -14.52
C GLY A 100 -1.72 0.48 -14.55
N ARG A 101 -2.62 0.75 -15.52
CA ARG A 101 -3.07 0.14 -16.78
C ARG A 101 -2.59 1.00 -17.97
N GLY A 102 -2.28 0.36 -19.10
CA GLY A 102 -1.60 0.97 -20.27
C GLY A 102 -0.39 0.15 -20.79
N GLY A 103 -0.18 -1.06 -20.28
CA GLY A 103 0.84 -1.97 -20.82
C GLY A 103 1.30 -3.11 -19.93
N ARG A 104 0.95 -3.14 -18.64
CA ARG A 104 1.14 -4.30 -17.74
C ARG A 104 0.08 -4.31 -16.63
N THR A 105 -1.16 -4.61 -16.98
CA THR A 105 -2.26 -4.84 -16.01
C THR A 105 -2.19 -6.23 -15.36
N ASP A 106 -1.12 -6.95 -15.64
CA ASP A 106 -0.97 -8.37 -15.36
C ASP A 106 0.48 -8.66 -14.95
N MET A 107 1.16 -7.77 -14.21
CA MET A 107 2.41 -8.21 -13.57
C MET A 107 2.02 -9.27 -12.55
N PRO A 108 2.17 -10.56 -12.89
CA PRO A 108 1.65 -11.58 -12.02
C PRO A 108 2.56 -11.55 -10.80
N PHE A 109 1.96 -11.64 -9.62
CA PHE A 109 2.76 -11.80 -8.42
C PHE A 109 3.32 -13.23 -8.46
N THR A 110 4.51 -13.42 -9.02
CA THR A 110 5.23 -14.70 -9.13
C THR A 110 6.68 -14.52 -8.74
N ASP A 111 7.34 -15.63 -8.42
CA ASP A 111 8.77 -15.66 -8.07
C ASP A 111 9.62 -14.99 -9.16
N GLU A 112 9.39 -15.33 -10.43
CA GLU A 112 10.14 -14.78 -11.56
C GLU A 112 9.85 -13.30 -11.81
N ALA A 113 8.67 -12.81 -11.40
CA ALA A 113 8.35 -11.40 -11.45
C ALA A 113 9.10 -10.62 -10.35
N ILE A 114 9.23 -11.21 -9.16
CA ILE A 114 9.97 -10.64 -8.02
C ILE A 114 11.47 -10.60 -8.33
N ASP A 115 12.06 -11.68 -8.85
CA ASP A 115 13.49 -11.74 -9.20
C ASP A 115 13.90 -10.64 -10.19
N ARG A 116 12.99 -10.26 -11.11
CA ARG A 116 13.24 -9.18 -12.07
C ARG A 116 13.30 -7.79 -11.44
N LEU A 117 12.80 -7.64 -10.21
CA LEU A 117 12.85 -6.40 -9.45
C LEU A 117 14.13 -6.27 -8.60
N ASP A 118 14.92 -7.33 -8.46
CA ASP A 118 16.18 -7.35 -7.68
C ASP A 118 17.07 -6.11 -7.92
N PRO A 119 17.44 -5.77 -9.17
CA PRO A 119 18.33 -4.62 -9.41
C PRO A 119 17.67 -3.24 -9.19
N ARG A 120 16.38 -3.18 -8.84
CA ARG A 120 15.58 -1.94 -8.79
C ARG A 120 15.05 -1.59 -7.40
N LEU A 121 15.04 -2.55 -6.48
CA LEU A 121 14.43 -2.38 -5.16
C LEU A 121 15.47 -2.54 -4.05
N SER A 122 15.16 -1.99 -2.88
CA SER A 122 15.97 -2.22 -1.68
C SER A 122 15.91 -3.69 -1.25
N ALA A 123 16.91 -4.13 -0.47
CA ALA A 123 16.95 -5.48 0.07
C ALA A 123 15.74 -5.77 0.98
N SER A 124 15.26 -4.78 1.74
CA SER A 124 14.06 -4.92 2.58
C SER A 124 12.79 -5.11 1.76
N ALA A 125 12.61 -4.35 0.68
CA ALA A 125 11.48 -4.47 -0.22
C ALA A 125 11.46 -5.84 -0.91
N LEU A 126 12.59 -6.31 -1.43
CA LEU A 126 12.72 -7.64 -2.03
C LEU A 126 12.43 -8.76 -1.01
N THR A 127 12.98 -8.63 0.20
CA THR A 127 12.72 -9.58 1.29
C THR A 127 11.23 -9.68 1.57
N LEU A 128 10.51 -8.55 1.65
CA LEU A 128 9.07 -8.54 1.87
C LEU A 128 8.30 -9.21 0.73
N LEU A 129 8.68 -8.95 -0.53
CA LEU A 129 8.06 -9.59 -1.69
C LEU A 129 8.24 -11.12 -1.66
N HIS A 130 9.44 -11.62 -1.38
CA HIS A 130 9.67 -13.06 -1.28
C HIS A 130 8.93 -13.70 -0.08
N LEU A 131 8.88 -13.02 1.07
CA LEU A 131 8.12 -13.50 2.22
C LEU A 131 6.61 -13.56 1.91
N ALA A 132 6.07 -12.52 1.27
CA ALA A 132 4.67 -12.49 0.86
C ALA A 132 4.36 -13.57 -0.19
N TRP A 133 5.26 -13.80 -1.15
CA TRP A 133 5.11 -14.88 -2.13
C TRP A 133 5.13 -16.27 -1.48
N ARG A 134 6.07 -16.51 -0.56
CA ARG A 134 6.15 -17.76 0.22
C ARG A 134 4.86 -18.01 1.01
N ASP A 135 4.31 -16.96 1.63
CA ASP A 135 3.18 -17.06 2.55
C ASP A 135 1.82 -16.84 1.87
N ARG A 136 1.76 -16.67 0.55
CA ARG A 136 0.54 -16.30 -0.20
C ARG A 136 -0.72 -17.11 0.14
N GLU A 137 -0.56 -18.42 0.37
CA GLU A 137 -1.68 -19.29 0.75
C GLU A 137 -2.32 -18.89 2.09
N LEU A 138 -1.51 -18.40 3.03
CA LEU A 138 -1.98 -17.86 4.30
C LEU A 138 -2.60 -16.48 4.09
N LEU A 139 -1.94 -15.63 3.32
CA LEU A 139 -2.35 -14.24 3.07
C LEU A 139 -3.72 -14.15 2.37
N LEU A 140 -4.05 -15.12 1.51
CA LEU A 140 -5.32 -15.19 0.78
C LEU A 140 -6.47 -15.85 1.57
N ARG A 141 -6.19 -16.49 2.71
CA ARG A 141 -7.20 -17.20 3.53
C ARG A 141 -7.64 -16.46 4.78
N GLY A 142 -6.75 -15.64 5.35
CA GLY A 142 -7.13 -14.69 6.40
C GLY A 142 -8.01 -13.60 5.84
#